data_AF-A0A0C2RVG1-F1
#
_entry.id   AF-A0A0C2RVG1-F1
#
_cell.length_a   1.000
_cell.length_b   1.000
_cell.length_c   1.000
_cell.angle_alpha   90.00
_cell.angle_beta   90.00
_cell.angle_gamma   90.00
#
_symmetry.space_group_name_H-M   'P 1'
#
loop_
_entity.id
_entity.type
_entity.pdbx_description
1 polymer ?
#
loop_
_entity_poly.entity_id
_entity_poly.type
_entity_poly.pdbx_seq_one_letter_code
_entity_poly.pdbx_strand_id
1 'polypeptide(L)' 'MATHQRQPYLGTERKLVIAIDVGTTFSGVSYALLDPGMMPQIQVRDSKVPSIVCYSQDGTVVAAGAETDPE' A
#
# COMPACT_ATOMS: atom_id res chain seq x y z
N MET A 1 20.27 -7.23 -18.09
CA MET A 1 19.37 -7.36 -16.92
C MET A 1 18.09 -7.99 -17.41
N ALA A 2 17.63 -9.08 -16.79
CA ALA A 2 16.42 -9.76 -17.24
C ALA A 2 15.21 -8.85 -17.01
N THR A 3 14.55 -8.42 -18.08
CA THR A 3 13.25 -7.77 -18.00
C THR A 3 12.21 -8.85 -17.72
N HIS A 4 11.90 -9.09 -16.45
CA HIS A 4 10.73 -9.91 -16.12
C HIS A 4 9.47 -9.18 -16.62
N GLN A 5 8.99 -9.55 -17.80
CA GLN A 5 7.68 -9.13 -18.27
C GLN A 5 6.61 -9.80 -17.38
N ARG A 6 5.68 -9.00 -16.85
CA ARG A 6 4.59 -9.53 -16.04
C ARG A 6 3.70 -10.42 -16.91
N GLN A 7 3.34 -11.59 -16.41
CA GLN A 7 2.43 -12.50 -17.10
C GLN A 7 0.97 -12.18 -16.74
N PRO A 8 0.02 -12.57 -17.60
CA PRO A 8 -1.40 -12.55 -17.26
C PRO A 8 -1.69 -13.32 -15.98
N TYR A 9 -2.64 -12.83 -15.20
CA TYR A 9 -3.07 -13.53 -14.00
C TYR A 9 -3.84 -14.81 -14.35
N LEU A 10 -3.36 -15.97 -13.89
CA LEU A 10 -3.91 -17.30 -14.21
C LEU A 10 -5.00 -17.78 -13.25
N GLY A 11 -5.37 -16.98 -12.24
CA GLY A 11 -6.45 -17.34 -11.32
C GLY A 11 -7.81 -17.31 -12.00
N THR A 12 -8.80 -17.95 -11.38
CA THR A 12 -10.16 -18.09 -11.91
C THR A 12 -11.12 -16.97 -11.49
N GLU A 13 -10.70 -16.10 -10.57
CA GLU A 13 -11.54 -15.05 -9.97
C GLU A 13 -10.74 -13.76 -9.82
N ARG A 14 -11.41 -12.59 -9.81
CA ARG A 14 -10.75 -11.31 -9.58
C ARG A 14 -10.17 -11.24 -8.16
N LYS A 15 -8.91 -10.79 -8.02
CA LYS A 15 -8.29 -10.51 -6.71
C LYS A 15 -7.75 -9.10 -6.61
N LEU A 16 -7.66 -8.58 -5.39
CA LEU A 16 -6.93 -7.36 -5.06
C LEU A 16 -5.67 -7.76 -4.31
N VAL A 17 -4.51 -7.35 -4.80
CA VAL A 17 -3.25 -7.45 -4.06
C VAL A 17 -2.83 -6.06 -3.63
N ILE A 18 -2.48 -5.92 -2.36
CA ILE A 18 -1.97 -4.70 -1.76
C ILE A 18 -0.56 -4.99 -1.24
N ALA A 19 0.39 -4.15 -1.61
CA ALA A 19 1.73 -4.15 -1.04
C ALA A 19 1.88 -2.91 -0.16
N ILE A 20 2.27 -3.12 1.09
CA ILE A 20 2.51 -2.07 2.08
C ILE A 20 4.00 -2.05 2.35
N ASP A 21 4.62 -0.89 2.13
CA ASP A 21 5.99 -0.61 2.55
C ASP A 21 5.95 0.15 3.87
N VAL A 22 6.51 -0.44 4.92
CA VAL A 22 6.52 0.12 6.27
C VAL A 22 7.92 0.64 6.56
N GLY A 23 8.14 1.92 6.25
CA GLY A 23 9.40 2.60 6.53
C GLY A 23 9.42 3.24 7.92
N THR A 24 10.60 3.69 8.35
CA THR A 24 10.78 4.38 9.63
C THR A 24 10.24 5.80 9.62
N THR A 25 10.38 6.53 8.50
CA THR A 25 9.90 7.92 8.36
C THR A 25 8.56 7.98 7.63
N PHE A 26 8.45 7.25 6.53
CA PHE A 26 7.25 7.22 5.69
C PHE A 26 6.92 5.79 5.31
N SER A 27 5.62 5.52 5.23
CA SER A 27 5.04 4.31 4.69
C SER A 27 4.39 4.60 3.34
N GLY A 28 4.28 3.57 2.51
CA GLY A 28 3.69 3.65 1.18
C GLY A 28 2.78 2.46 0.87
N VAL A 29 1.89 2.64 -0.10
CA VAL A 29 1.01 1.57 -0.57
C VAL A 29 0.96 1.52 -2.09
N SER A 30 0.98 0.31 -2.62
CA SER A 30 0.63 0.04 -4.01
C SER A 30 -0.36 -1.10 -4.07
N TYR A 31 -1.13 -1.17 -5.14
CA TYR A 31 -2.07 -2.25 -5.35
C TYR A 31 -2.17 -2.66 -6.82
N ALA A 32 -2.68 -3.85 -7.06
CA ALA A 32 -3.05 -4.32 -8.39
C ALA A 32 -4.35 -5.10 -8.32
N LEU A 33 -5.24 -4.86 -9.29
CA LEU A 33 -6.34 -5.76 -9.58
C LEU A 33 -5.83 -6.88 -10.48
N LEU A 34 -6.06 -8.12 -10.05
CA LEU A 34 -5.71 -9.33 -10.76
C LEU A 34 -6.97 -9.85 -11.45
N ASP A 35 -7.14 -9.49 -12.71
CA ASP A 35 -8.22 -9.97 -13.56
C ASP A 35 -7.78 -11.23 -14.32
N PRO A 36 -8.56 -12.33 -14.29
CA PRO A 36 -8.24 -13.55 -15.03
C PRO A 36 -7.92 -13.28 -16.51
N GLY A 37 -6.75 -13.75 -16.95
CA GLY A 37 -6.27 -13.57 -18.33
C GLY A 37 -5.75 -12.16 -18.67
N MET A 38 -5.80 -11.20 -17.74
CA MET A 38 -5.26 -9.86 -17.94
C MET A 38 -3.89 -9.69 -17.28
N MET A 39 -3.04 -8.88 -17.90
CA MET A 39 -1.75 -8.47 -17.32
C MET A 39 -2.00 -7.49 -16.16
N PRO A 40 -1.53 -7.78 -14.94
CA PRO A 40 -1.73 -6.88 -13.80
C PRO A 40 -1.07 -5.52 -14.01
N GLN A 41 -1.80 -4.45 -13.71
CA GLN A 41 -1.28 -3.09 -13.65
C GLN A 41 -1.10 -2.67 -12.19
N ILE A 42 0.11 -2.28 -11.84
CA ILE A 42 0.43 -1.80 -10.49
C ILE A 42 0.06 -0.32 -10.42
N GLN A 43 -0.81 0.01 -9.48
CA GLN A 43 -1.16 1.36 -9.12
C GLN A 43 -0.40 1.73 -7.85
N VAL A 44 0.50 2.70 -7.97
CA VAL A 44 1.22 3.26 -6.83
C VAL A 44 0.44 4.48 -6.36
N ARG A 45 0.09 4.52 -5.07
CA ARG A 45 -0.42 5.74 -4.47
C ARG A 45 0.80 6.50 -3.94
N ASP A 46 1.16 7.57 -4.64
CA ASP A 46 2.30 8.42 -4.27
C ASP A 46 1.93 9.33 -3.11
N SER A 47 1.85 8.73 -1.92
CA SER A 47 1.57 9.44 -0.68
C SER A 47 2.54 8.86 0.33
N LYS A 48 3.64 9.57 0.54
CA LYS A 48 4.52 9.32 1.69
C LYS A 48 3.70 9.59 2.94
N VAL A 49 3.06 8.55 3.47
CA VAL A 49 2.27 8.65 4.70
C VAL A 49 3.24 8.62 5.87
N PRO A 50 3.24 9.60 6.80
CA PRO A 50 4.13 9.58 7.96
C PRO A 50 4.03 8.25 8.72
N SER A 51 5.16 7.66 9.10
CA SER A 51 5.17 6.45 9.95
C SER A 51 5.05 6.82 11.43
N ILE A 52 3.96 7.49 11.79
CA ILE A 52 3.73 8.05 13.13
C ILE A 52 2.42 7.50 13.69
N VAL A 53 2.41 7.19 14.99
CA VAL A 53 1.20 6.89 15.77
C VAL A 53 1.25 7.72 17.05
N CYS A 54 0.24 8.55 17.25
CA CYS A 54 0.04 9.39 18.42
C CYS A 54 -0.92 8.72 19.40
N TYR A 55 -0.62 8.84 20.70
CA TYR A 55 -1.41 8.27 21.78
C TYR A 55 -1.86 9.36 22.75
N SER A 56 -3.04 9.18 23.35
CA SER A 56 -3.46 9.93 24.53
C SER A 56 -2.63 9.54 25.76
N GLN A 57 -2.75 10.30 26.84
CA GLN A 57 -2.07 9.98 28.11
C GLN A 57 -2.47 8.59 28.66
N ASP A 58 -3.70 8.16 28.39
CA ASP A 58 -4.22 6.85 28.82
C ASP A 58 -3.77 5.70 27.88
N GLY A 59 -2.91 5.99 26.90
CA GLY A 59 -2.37 4.99 25.96
C GLY A 59 -3.31 4.61 24.81
N THR A 60 -4.36 5.39 24.57
CA THR A 60 -5.28 5.16 23.44
C THR A 60 -4.74 5.83 22.17
N VAL A 61 -4.77 5.13 21.02
CA VAL A 61 -4.39 5.73 19.73
C VAL A 61 -5.37 6.87 19.39
N VAL A 62 -4.85 8.06 19.11
CA VAL A 62 -5.65 9.25 18.73
C VAL A 62 -5.40 9.72 17.30
N ALA A 63 -4.23 9.37 16.74
CA ALA A 63 -3.89 9.65 15.36
C ALA A 63 -2.80 8.69 14.86
N ALA A 64 -2.78 8.36 13.57
CA ALA A 64 -1.83 7.53 12.85
C ALA A 64 -1.71 7.99 11.38
N GLY A 65 -0.49 7.97 10.84
CA GLY A 65 -0.29 8.32 9.45
C GLY A 65 -0.61 9.78 9.14
N ALA A 66 -1.39 10.01 8.07
CA ALA A 66 -1.74 11.36 7.61
C ALA A 66 -2.54 12.16 8.65
N GLU A 67 -3.26 11.51 9.55
CA GLU A 67 -4.05 12.20 10.58
C GLU A 67 -3.17 12.71 11.74
N THR A 68 -1.86 12.44 11.71
CA THR A 68 -0.88 12.99 12.66
C THR A 68 -0.36 14.36 12.25
N ASP A 69 -0.65 14.80 11.03
CA ASP A 69 -0.30 16.14 10.56
C ASP A 69 -1.26 17.16 11.21
N PRO A 70 -0.77 18.19 11.92
CA PRO A 70 -1.62 19.17 12.60
C PRO A 70 -2.32 20.18 11.67
N GLU A 71 -2.13 20.09 10.35
CA GLU A 71 -2.79 20.93 9.33
C GLU A 71 -3.97 20.24 8.62
#